data_AF-A0A534R568-F1
#
_entry.id   AF-A0A534R568-F1
#
_cell.length_a   1.000
_cell.length_b   1.000
_cell.length_c   1.000
_cell.angle_alpha   90.00
_cell.angle_beta   90.00
_cell.angle_gamma   90.00
#
_symmetry.space_group_name_H-M   'P 1'
#
loop_
_entity.id
_entity.type
_entity.pdbx_description
1 polymer ?
#
loop_
_entity_poly.entity_id
_entity_poly.type
_entity_poly.pdbx_seq_one_letter_code
_entity_poly.pdbx_strand_id
1 'polypeptide(L)'
;MAFNRTISLNPTPAGAAIDATGRIEVRARGSEQHFEVGIDAALADGATFTVIANGRPAGTMALASGAGNLHLHNLAGNLPPGVDPVCHLQTVEIRDSDGNVVLEKSRLFSDSAAAP
;
A
#
# COMPACT_ATOMS: atom_id res chain seq x y z
N MET A 1 4.16 -17.06 14.95
CA MET A 1 3.68 -17.27 13.56
C MET A 1 4.26 -16.16 12.69
N ALA A 2 4.72 -16.49 11.49
CA ALA A 2 5.16 -15.51 10.51
C ALA A 2 4.05 -15.35 9.46
N PHE A 3 3.51 -14.14 9.33
CA PHE A 3 2.58 -13.75 8.30
C PHE A 3 3.38 -13.10 7.18
N ASN A 4 3.22 -13.56 5.94
CA ASN A 4 3.74 -12.89 4.76
C ASN A 4 2.68 -12.97 3.65
N ARG A 5 2.31 -11.82 3.09
CA ARG A 5 1.37 -11.72 1.98
C ARG A 5 1.85 -10.66 1.01
N THR A 6 1.81 -11.01 -0.27
CA THR A 6 1.98 -10.05 -1.37
C THR A 6 0.63 -9.89 -2.06
N ILE A 7 0.19 -8.66 -2.21
CA ILE A 7 -1.11 -8.31 -2.76
C ILE A 7 -0.91 -7.31 -3.88
N SER A 8 -1.34 -7.65 -5.09
CA SER A 8 -1.36 -6.71 -6.20
C SER A 8 -2.53 -5.74 -6.05
N LEU A 9 -2.24 -4.46 -6.28
CA LEU A 9 -3.23 -3.40 -6.36
C LEU A 9 -3.93 -3.43 -7.72
N ASN A 10 -5.18 -2.98 -7.74
CA ASN A 10 -5.93 -2.83 -8.98
C ASN A 10 -5.81 -1.38 -9.48
N PRO A 11 -5.41 -1.14 -10.73
CA PRO A 11 -5.44 0.19 -11.30
C PRO A 11 -6.87 0.66 -11.55
N THR A 12 -7.12 1.91 -11.18
CA THR A 12 -8.35 2.65 -11.53
C THR A 12 -8.21 3.23 -12.93
N PRO A 13 -9.23 3.90 -13.51
CA PRO A 13 -9.09 4.61 -14.78
C PRO A 13 -7.97 5.67 -14.77
N ALA A 14 -7.74 6.33 -13.63
CA ALA A 14 -6.65 7.29 -13.48
C ALA A 14 -5.29 6.59 -13.50
N GLY A 15 -5.15 5.46 -12.79
CA GLY A 15 -3.93 4.65 -12.83
C GLY A 15 -3.68 4.04 -14.21
N ALA A 16 -4.71 3.54 -14.89
CA ALA A 16 -4.60 2.96 -16.22
C ALA A 16 -4.12 3.99 -17.27
N ALA A 17 -4.48 5.28 -17.12
CA ALA A 17 -4.02 6.34 -18.00
C ALA A 17 -2.51 6.59 -17.93
N ILE A 18 -1.89 6.24 -16.80
CA ILE A 18 -0.45 6.39 -16.53
C ILE A 18 0.25 5.02 -16.44
N ASP A 19 -0.38 3.95 -16.91
CA ASP A 19 0.11 2.57 -16.77
C ASP A 19 0.58 2.23 -15.34
N ALA A 20 -0.15 2.71 -14.33
CA ALA A 20 0.19 2.49 -12.94
C ALA A 20 -0.07 1.02 -12.56
N THR A 21 0.95 0.39 -11.99
CA THR A 21 0.87 -0.91 -11.36
C THR A 21 1.39 -0.79 -9.94
N GLY A 22 0.93 -1.66 -9.05
CA GLY A 22 1.46 -1.65 -7.70
C GLY A 22 1.23 -2.93 -6.94
N ARG A 23 2.04 -3.10 -5.91
CA ARG A 23 2.09 -4.27 -5.06
C ARG A 23 2.29 -3.85 -3.62
N ILE A 24 1.64 -4.57 -2.72
CA ILE A 24 1.79 -4.40 -1.29
C ILE A 24 2.38 -5.71 -0.76
N GLU A 25 3.47 -5.63 -0.03
CA GLU A 25 4.00 -6.75 0.73
C GLU A 25 3.85 -6.45 2.22
N VAL A 26 3.17 -7.35 2.91
CA VAL A 26 2.98 -7.27 4.35
C VAL A 26 3.65 -8.47 4.99
N ARG A 27 4.41 -8.22 6.05
CA ARG A 27 5.08 -9.26 6.81
C ARG A 27 4.97 -8.98 8.29
N ALA A 28 4.46 -9.92 9.07
CA ALA A 28 4.42 -9.83 10.53
C ALA A 28 5.09 -11.05 11.15
N ARG A 29 6.04 -10.85 12.06
CA ARG A 29 6.77 -11.92 12.76
C ARG A 29 6.87 -11.59 14.24
N GLY A 30 5.99 -12.20 15.03
CA GLY A 30 5.93 -11.89 16.47
C GLY A 30 5.53 -10.44 16.70
N SER A 31 6.43 -9.64 17.27
CA SER A 31 6.26 -8.20 17.45
C SER A 31 6.72 -7.37 16.26
N GLU A 32 7.42 -7.95 15.29
CA GLU A 32 7.94 -7.22 14.12
C GLU A 32 6.88 -7.15 13.02
N GLN A 33 6.68 -5.97 12.45
CA GLN A 33 5.74 -5.74 11.36
C GLN A 33 6.43 -4.90 10.28
N HIS A 34 6.32 -5.37 9.04
CA HIS A 34 6.82 -4.74 7.83
C HIS A 34 5.66 -4.58 6.86
N PHE A 35 5.60 -3.40 6.26
CA PHE A 35 4.62 -3.01 5.27
C PHE A 35 5.39 -2.29 4.16
N GLU A 36 5.46 -2.91 3.01
CA GLU A 36 6.13 -2.38 1.83
C GLU A 36 5.09 -2.19 0.73
N VAL A 37 5.15 -1.04 0.06
CA VAL A 37 4.28 -0.72 -1.07
C VAL A 37 5.16 -0.27 -2.20
N GLY A 38 5.07 -0.98 -3.32
CA GLY A 38 5.69 -0.56 -4.57
C GLY A 38 4.62 -0.10 -5.54
N ILE A 39 4.92 1.00 -6.24
CA ILE A 39 4.16 1.53 -7.36
C ILE A 39 5.12 1.73 -8.53
N ASP A 40 4.70 1.34 -9.71
CA ASP A 40 5.36 1.65 -10.97
C ASP A 40 4.34 2.41 -11.82
N ALA A 41 4.72 3.53 -12.41
CA ALA A 41 3.84 4.32 -13.28
C ALA A 41 4.65 5.01 -14.38
N ALA A 42 4.07 5.16 -15.56
CA ALA A 42 4.64 5.89 -16.69
C ALA A 42 4.48 7.42 -16.52
N LEU A 43 4.94 7.95 -15.39
CA LEU A 43 4.95 9.37 -15.05
C LEU A 43 6.36 9.92 -14.96
N ALA A 44 6.48 11.25 -15.05
CA ALA A 44 7.75 11.93 -14.83
C ALA A 44 8.21 11.82 -13.37
N ASP A 45 9.52 11.80 -13.18
CA ASP A 45 10.15 11.81 -11.87
C ASP A 45 9.68 13.01 -11.04
N GLY A 46 9.43 12.77 -9.75
CA GLY A 46 8.91 13.76 -8.82
C GLY A 46 7.39 13.69 -8.62
N ALA A 47 6.67 12.84 -9.33
CA ALA A 47 5.25 12.56 -9.04
C ALA A 47 5.12 12.01 -7.61
N THR A 48 4.32 12.66 -6.76
CA THR A 48 4.12 12.21 -5.37
C THR A 48 2.85 11.39 -5.23
N PHE A 49 2.95 10.28 -4.53
CA PHE A 49 1.85 9.38 -4.23
C PHE A 49 1.65 9.26 -2.74
N THR A 50 0.40 9.32 -2.30
CA THR A 50 0.00 9.13 -0.91
C THR A 50 -0.65 7.76 -0.77
N VAL A 51 -0.11 6.93 0.08
CA VAL A 51 -0.72 5.65 0.46
C VAL A 51 -1.69 5.91 1.60
N ILE A 52 -2.93 5.48 1.40
CA ILE A 52 -4.01 5.57 2.37
C ILE A 52 -4.43 4.15 2.72
N ALA A 53 -4.25 3.78 3.97
CA ALA A 53 -4.62 2.48 4.53
C ALA A 53 -5.80 2.65 5.48
N ASN A 54 -6.86 1.87 5.31
CA ASN A 54 -8.07 1.94 6.15
C ASN A 54 -8.63 3.38 6.29
N GLY A 55 -8.56 4.18 5.22
CA GLY A 55 -9.01 5.58 5.19
C GLY A 55 -8.08 6.58 5.87
N ARG A 56 -6.88 6.18 6.30
CA ARG A 56 -5.87 7.07 6.91
C ARG A 56 -4.58 7.09 6.10
N PRO A 57 -3.91 8.24 5.97
CA PRO A 57 -2.62 8.31 5.28
C PRO A 57 -1.58 7.49 6.05
N ALA A 58 -1.04 6.48 5.38
CA ALA A 58 0.05 5.64 5.86
C ALA A 58 1.41 6.30 5.60
N GLY A 59 1.54 6.98 4.47
CA GLY A 59 2.77 7.65 4.09
C GLY A 59 2.71 8.19 2.68
N THR A 60 3.74 8.93 2.30
CA THR A 60 3.91 9.50 0.98
C THR A 60 5.20 9.00 0.37
N MET A 61 5.20 8.75 -0.93
CA MET A 61 6.38 8.39 -1.70
C MET A 61 6.46 9.24 -2.97
N ALA A 62 7.67 9.50 -3.43
CA ALA A 62 7.89 10.14 -4.72
C ALA A 62 8.33 9.10 -5.74
N LEU A 63 7.81 9.22 -6.95
CA LEU A 63 8.22 8.41 -8.10
C LEU A 63 9.59 8.89 -8.57
N ALA A 64 10.51 7.96 -8.75
CA ALA A 64 11.85 8.17 -9.28
C ALA A 64 12.11 7.13 -10.36
N SER A 65 12.45 7.59 -11.56
CA SER A 65 12.62 6.77 -12.77
C SER A 65 11.42 5.87 -13.07
N GLY A 66 10.20 6.37 -12.86
CA GLY A 66 8.95 5.63 -13.10
C GLY A 66 8.55 4.64 -12.00
N ALA A 67 9.31 4.52 -10.91
CA ALA A 67 9.01 3.62 -9.79
C ALA A 67 9.05 4.34 -8.44
N GLY A 68 8.25 3.91 -7.48
CA GLY A 68 8.20 4.45 -6.13
C GLY A 68 7.99 3.33 -5.13
N ASN A 69 8.81 3.28 -4.08
CA ASN A 69 8.66 2.31 -3.00
C ASN A 69 8.54 3.02 -1.66
N LEU A 70 7.57 2.59 -0.85
CA LEU A 70 7.40 2.98 0.53
C LEU A 70 7.63 1.76 1.41
N HIS A 71 8.66 1.81 2.24
CA HIS A 71 8.94 0.79 3.23
C HIS A 71 8.65 1.35 4.62
N LEU A 72 7.67 0.76 5.30
CA LEU A 72 7.34 1.04 6.69
C LEU A 72 7.58 -0.22 7.51
N HIS A 73 8.29 -0.07 8.63
CA HIS A 73 8.45 -1.15 9.58
C HIS A 73 8.39 -0.61 11.00
N ASN A 74 7.92 -1.44 11.93
CA ASN A 74 7.79 -1.00 13.31
C ASN A 74 9.12 -1.04 14.11
N LEU A 75 10.19 -1.54 13.50
CA LEU A 75 11.54 -1.56 14.08
C LEU A 75 12.23 -0.19 14.08
N ALA A 76 11.84 0.72 13.18
CA ALA A 76 12.40 2.08 13.08
C ALA A 76 11.45 3.15 13.63
N GLY A 77 10.27 2.78 14.13
CA GLY A 77 9.28 3.69 14.66
C GLY A 77 7.90 3.06 14.73
N ASN A 78 6.89 3.81 15.17
CA ASN A 78 5.52 3.29 15.15
C ASN A 78 4.99 3.26 13.72
N LEU A 79 4.34 2.14 13.37
CA LEU A 79 3.57 2.10 12.13
C LEU A 79 2.39 3.07 12.22
N PRO A 80 1.97 3.65 11.08
CA PRO A 80 0.79 4.53 11.04
C PRO A 80 -0.45 3.76 11.53
N PRO A 81 -1.39 4.42 12.22
CA PRO A 81 -2.58 3.76 12.78
C PRO A 81 -3.53 3.15 11.74
N GLY A 82 -3.38 3.49 10.45
CA GLY A 82 -4.11 2.81 9.37
C GLY A 82 -3.49 1.48 8.93
N VAL A 83 -2.20 1.29 9.23
CA VAL A 83 -1.39 0.12 8.86
C VAL A 83 -1.11 -0.77 10.07
N ASP A 84 -1.08 -0.21 11.28
CA ASP A 84 -0.89 -0.96 12.52
C ASP A 84 -2.24 -1.43 13.10
N PRO A 85 -2.46 -2.75 13.29
CA PRO A 85 -1.59 -3.86 12.91
C PRO A 85 -1.76 -4.27 11.44
N VAL A 86 -0.69 -4.73 10.80
CA VAL A 86 -0.64 -5.04 9.36
C VAL A 86 -1.53 -6.22 8.98
N CYS A 87 -1.98 -7.01 9.96
CA CYS A 87 -2.95 -8.08 9.78
C CYS A 87 -4.41 -7.59 9.75
N HIS A 88 -4.69 -6.33 10.10
CA HIS A 88 -6.03 -5.72 10.03
C HIS A 88 -6.19 -4.75 8.85
N LEU A 89 -5.26 -4.72 7.89
CA LEU A 89 -5.46 -3.94 6.66
C LEU A 89 -6.65 -4.50 5.87
N GLN A 90 -7.67 -3.67 5.67
CA GLN A 90 -8.87 -4.03 4.90
C GLN A 90 -8.83 -3.38 3.53
N THR A 91 -8.49 -2.09 3.48
CA THR A 91 -8.40 -1.31 2.25
C THR A 91 -7.09 -0.55 2.18
N VAL A 92 -6.52 -0.50 0.98
CA VAL A 92 -5.39 0.38 0.64
C VAL A 92 -5.70 1.07 -0.67
N GLU A 93 -5.54 2.38 -0.67
CA GLU A 93 -5.67 3.26 -1.82
C GLU A 93 -4.35 4.00 -1.98
N ILE A 94 -3.92 4.20 -3.21
CA ILE A 94 -2.83 5.10 -3.55
C ILE A 94 -3.42 6.24 -4.33
N ARG A 95 -3.17 7.45 -3.85
CA ARG A 95 -3.62 8.69 -4.48
C ARG A 95 -2.43 9.46 -5.04
N ASP A 96 -2.63 10.10 -6.18
CA ASP A 96 -1.67 11.04 -6.75
C ASP A 96 -1.65 12.38 -5.98
N SER A 97 -0.84 13.33 -6.44
CA SER A 97 -0.77 14.69 -5.91
C SER A 97 -2.06 15.49 -6.07
N ASP A 98 -2.88 15.13 -7.06
CA ASP A 98 -4.16 15.78 -7.36
C ASP A 98 -5.31 15.20 -6.53
N GLY A 99 -5.06 14.12 -5.78
CA GLY A 99 -6.02 13.42 -4.93
C GLY A 99 -6.83 12.36 -5.65
N ASN A 100 -6.50 12.03 -6.91
CA ASN A 100 -7.15 10.93 -7.63
C ASN A 100 -6.62 9.60 -7.13
N VAL A 101 -7.51 8.64 -6.92
CA VAL A 101 -7.13 7.25 -6.60
C VAL A 101 -6.59 6.62 -7.88
N VAL A 102 -5.29 6.31 -7.94
CA VAL A 102 -4.64 5.67 -9.09
C VAL A 102 -4.64 4.15 -8.97
N LEU A 103 -4.44 3.65 -7.75
CA LEU A 103 -4.40 2.24 -7.44
C LEU A 103 -5.24 2.01 -6.18
N GLU A 104 -6.04 0.96 -6.18
CA GLU A 104 -6.81 0.60 -5.00
C GLU A 104 -6.90 -0.91 -4.82
N LYS A 105 -7.08 -1.31 -3.57
CA LYS A 105 -7.43 -2.67 -3.22
C LYS A 105 -8.32 -2.66 -2.00
N SER A 106 -9.52 -3.17 -2.19
CA SER A 106 -10.43 -3.51 -1.10
C SER A 106 -10.34 -5.01 -0.81
N ARG A 107 -10.57 -5.38 0.46
CA ARG A 107 -10.46 -6.75 0.98
C ARG A 107 -9.05 -7.34 0.81
N LEU A 108 -8.04 -6.64 1.31
CA LEU A 108 -6.64 -7.10 1.33
C LEU A 108 -6.49 -8.45 2.03
N PHE A 109 -7.14 -8.59 3.17
CA PHE A 109 -7.39 -9.88 3.79
C PHE A 109 -8.89 -10.06 3.83
N SER A 110 -9.44 -10.76 2.83
CA SER A 110 -10.70 -11.44 3.05
C SER A 110 -10.47 -12.35 4.25
N ASP A 111 -11.13 -12.02 5.35
CA ASP A 111 -11.26 -12.91 6.48
C ASP A 111 -11.85 -14.22 5.96
N SER A 112 -10.99 -15.20 5.67
CA SER A 112 -11.41 -16.60 5.56
C SER A 112 -11.60 -17.16 6.97
N ALA A 113 -12.26 -16.40 7.86
CA ALA A 113 -13.15 -16.93 8.88
C ALA A 113 -14.60 -16.75 8.41
N ALA A 114 -14.94 -17.41 7.30
CA ALA A 114 -16.28 -17.97 7.20
C ALA A 114 -16.32 -19.18 8.14
N ALA A 115 -16.59 -18.93 9.42
CA ALA A 115 -17.28 -19.87 10.30
C ALA A 115 -18.79 -19.81 9.97
N PRO A 116 -19.61 -20.83 10.27
CA PRO A 116 -19.52 -21.75 11.41
C PRO A 116 -19.08 -23.19 11.09
#